data_AF-A0A2N0NT63-F1
#
_entry.id   AF-A0A2N0NT63-F1
#
_cell.length_a   1.000
_cell.length_b   1.000
_cell.length_c   1.000
_cell.angle_alpha   90.00
_cell.angle_beta   90.00
_cell.angle_gamma   90.00
#
_symmetry.space_group_name_H-M   'P 1'
#
loop_
_entity.id
_entity.type
_entity.pdbx_description
1 polymer ?
#
loop_
_entity_poly.entity_id
_entity_poly.type
_entity_poly.pdbx_seq_one_letter_code
_entity_poly.pdbx_strand_id
1 'polypeptide(L)'
;MLPTLTALQKRKPSLYPPDWLCPLYHFASEDMNHLWICPYIIPDASPKSIYHKLILSFHDACVTSFSELASFSDTFLLEFFTLDCWDFTTSSPSYLWLTRGLYPVDLVQHLCKHFPKNKIFEILTSHLSDLHKQLYWNIWMPCNVFFHLWLNSQNLAFADSHSSTFFSSPSSSLTTFGSSLATVSQDSWFSWISSSIIR
;
A
#
# COMPACT_ATOMS: atom_id res chain seq x y z
N MET A 1 -4.27 8.45 -8.51
CA MET A 1 -4.68 7.08 -8.16
C MET A 1 -3.58 6.15 -8.59
N LEU A 2 -3.09 5.28 -7.70
CA LEU A 2 -2.15 4.26 -8.10
C LEU A 2 -2.86 3.44 -9.17
N PRO A 3 -2.21 3.16 -10.29
CA PRO A 3 -2.74 2.20 -11.21
C PRO A 3 -2.33 0.83 -10.66
N THR A 4 -2.97 0.32 -9.59
CA THR A 4 -2.94 -1.13 -9.37
C THR A 4 -3.37 -1.77 -10.67
N LEU A 5 -2.87 -2.96 -10.99
CA LEU A 5 -3.26 -3.61 -12.23
C LEU A 5 -4.79 -3.71 -12.38
N THR A 6 -5.47 -4.04 -11.29
CA THR A 6 -6.94 -4.03 -11.20
C THR A 6 -7.57 -2.66 -11.49
N ALA A 7 -6.97 -1.58 -11.01
CA ALA A 7 -7.43 -0.22 -11.31
C ALA A 7 -7.20 0.17 -12.77
N LEU A 8 -6.09 -0.28 -13.37
CA LEU A 8 -5.78 -0.07 -14.78
C LEU A 8 -6.72 -0.83 -15.70
N GLN A 9 -6.93 -2.12 -15.42
CA GLN A 9 -7.88 -2.99 -16.12
C GLN A 9 -9.29 -2.36 -16.11
N LYS A 10 -9.73 -1.80 -14.99
CA LYS A 10 -11.02 -1.09 -14.90
C LYS A 10 -11.06 0.20 -15.73
N ARG A 11 -9.96 0.96 -15.80
CA ARG A 11 -9.93 2.28 -16.45
C ARG A 11 -9.67 2.23 -17.94
N LYS A 12 -8.85 1.28 -18.40
CA LYS A 12 -8.44 1.12 -19.80
C LYS A 12 -8.33 -0.37 -20.17
N PRO A 13 -9.44 -1.11 -20.19
CA PRO A 13 -9.44 -2.56 -20.42
C PRO A 13 -8.83 -2.98 -21.77
N SER A 14 -8.81 -2.09 -22.76
CA SER A 14 -8.17 -2.35 -24.06
C SER A 14 -6.64 -2.35 -24.02
N LEU A 15 -6.04 -1.67 -23.03
CA LEU A 15 -4.58 -1.58 -22.84
C LEU A 15 -4.08 -2.52 -21.75
N TYR A 16 -4.97 -2.96 -20.86
CA TYR A 16 -4.64 -3.80 -19.71
C TYR A 16 -5.56 -5.02 -19.72
N PRO A 17 -5.10 -6.13 -20.32
CA PRO A 17 -5.84 -7.37 -20.40
C PRO A 17 -6.28 -7.90 -19.02
N PRO A 18 -7.49 -8.47 -18.90
CA PRO A 18 -8.04 -8.93 -17.62
C PRO A 18 -7.35 -10.18 -17.07
N ASP A 19 -6.64 -10.92 -17.93
CA ASP A 19 -5.83 -12.10 -17.60
C ASP A 19 -4.44 -11.73 -17.06
N TRP A 20 -4.03 -10.46 -17.13
CA TRP A 20 -2.83 -10.02 -16.43
C TRP A 20 -3.04 -10.14 -14.92
N LEU A 21 -2.17 -10.91 -14.30
CA LEU A 21 -2.09 -11.11 -12.86
C LEU A 21 -0.96 -10.27 -12.29
N CYS A 22 -0.81 -10.27 -10.96
CA CYS A 22 0.30 -9.61 -10.30
C CYS A 22 1.61 -9.98 -11.02
N PRO A 23 2.38 -8.99 -11.50
CA PRO A 23 3.62 -9.18 -12.24
C PRO A 23 4.67 -10.08 -11.57
N LEU A 24 4.54 -10.29 -10.26
CA LEU A 24 5.52 -10.99 -9.43
C LEU A 24 4.98 -12.22 -8.74
N TYR A 25 3.68 -12.26 -8.43
CA TYR A 25 3.06 -13.46 -7.88
C TYR A 25 2.46 -14.36 -8.97
N HIS A 26 2.02 -13.82 -10.10
CA HIS A 26 1.40 -14.52 -11.24
C HIS A 26 0.19 -15.42 -10.91
N PHE A 27 -0.30 -15.45 -9.67
CA PHE A 27 -1.46 -16.27 -9.26
C PHE A 27 -2.63 -15.47 -8.69
N ALA A 28 -2.47 -14.17 -8.48
CA ALA A 28 -3.52 -13.31 -7.93
C ALA A 28 -3.58 -11.96 -8.64
N SER A 29 -4.75 -11.34 -8.64
CA SER A 29 -4.92 -9.96 -9.10
C SER A 29 -4.17 -9.00 -8.17
N GLU A 30 -3.42 -8.06 -8.74
CA GLU A 30 -2.81 -6.99 -7.95
C GLU A 30 -3.86 -5.92 -7.64
N ASP A 31 -4.38 -5.95 -6.42
CA ASP A 31 -5.21 -4.91 -5.83
C ASP A 31 -4.49 -4.23 -4.65
N MET A 32 -5.14 -3.23 -4.05
CA MET A 32 -4.57 -2.50 -2.92
C MET A 32 -4.27 -3.39 -1.72
N ASN A 33 -4.99 -4.50 -1.53
CA ASN A 33 -4.77 -5.39 -0.38
C ASN A 33 -3.57 -6.30 -0.64
N HIS A 34 -3.49 -6.82 -1.87
CA HIS A 34 -2.39 -7.63 -2.35
C HIS A 34 -1.05 -6.88 -2.25
N LEU A 35 -1.04 -5.57 -2.53
CA LEU A 35 0.16 -4.73 -2.50
C LEU A 35 0.96 -4.83 -1.18
N TRP A 36 0.26 -4.85 -0.05
CA TRP A 36 0.91 -4.82 1.28
C TRP A 36 1.42 -6.19 1.72
N ILE A 37 0.84 -7.26 1.18
CA ILE A 37 1.05 -8.63 1.67
C ILE A 37 1.70 -9.56 0.64
N CYS A 38 1.88 -9.10 -0.59
CA CYS A 38 2.47 -9.92 -1.64
C CYS A 38 3.94 -10.19 -1.32
N PRO A 39 4.37 -11.46 -1.25
CA PRO A 39 5.69 -11.82 -0.75
C PRO A 39 6.84 -11.46 -1.69
N TYR A 40 6.55 -11.13 -2.95
CA TYR A 40 7.58 -11.02 -3.99
C TYR A 40 7.70 -9.63 -4.62
N ILE A 41 6.97 -8.60 -4.14
CA ILE A 41 6.95 -7.32 -4.87
C ILE A 41 8.30 -6.59 -4.88
N ILE A 42 9.11 -6.76 -3.83
CA ILE A 42 10.40 -6.08 -3.68
C ILE A 42 11.51 -7.12 -3.81
N PRO A 43 12.43 -7.00 -4.78
CA PRO A 43 13.61 -7.85 -4.85
C PRO A 43 14.36 -7.79 -3.51
N ASP A 44 14.73 -8.95 -2.96
CA ASP A 44 15.47 -9.11 -1.71
C ASP A 44 14.76 -8.68 -0.41
N ALA A 45 13.47 -8.28 -0.47
CA ALA A 45 12.68 -7.98 0.72
C ALA A 45 11.21 -8.39 0.55
N SER A 46 10.61 -9.01 1.56
CA SER A 46 9.18 -9.31 1.55
C SER A 46 8.36 -8.09 2.00
N PRO A 47 7.49 -7.51 1.14
CA PRO A 47 6.53 -6.47 1.55
C PRO A 47 5.74 -6.85 2.80
N LYS A 48 5.32 -8.12 2.91
CA LYS A 48 4.64 -8.64 4.09
C LYS A 48 5.48 -8.50 5.37
N SER A 49 6.77 -8.80 5.29
CA SER A 49 7.69 -8.68 6.43
C SER A 49 7.96 -7.23 6.81
N ILE A 50 8.11 -6.34 5.81
CA ILE A 50 8.24 -4.90 6.04
C ILE A 50 6.97 -4.36 6.69
N TYR A 51 5.82 -4.71 6.13
CA TYR A 51 4.50 -4.31 6.61
C TYR A 51 4.30 -4.69 8.08
N HIS A 52 4.59 -5.93 8.43
CA HIS A 52 4.48 -6.40 9.81
C HIS A 52 5.37 -5.60 10.77
N LYS A 53 6.63 -5.31 10.39
CA LYS A 53 7.52 -4.45 11.20
C LYS A 53 6.96 -3.05 11.39
N LEU A 54 6.38 -2.46 10.35
CA LEU A 54 5.82 -1.12 10.42
C LEU A 54 4.58 -1.05 11.32
N ILE A 55 3.69 -2.06 11.28
CA ILE A 55 2.55 -2.07 12.21
C ILE A 55 3.00 -2.34 13.64
N LEU A 56 3.97 -3.22 13.87
CA LEU A 56 4.55 -3.40 15.22
C LEU A 56 5.14 -2.09 15.75
N SER A 57 5.85 -1.33 14.91
CA SER A 57 6.35 -0.01 15.28
C SER A 57 5.23 0.98 15.62
N PHE A 58 4.14 0.98 14.85
CA PHE A 58 2.97 1.82 15.13
C PHE A 58 2.28 1.42 16.44
N HIS A 59 2.13 0.12 16.67
CA HIS A 59 1.57 -0.46 17.89
C HIS A 59 2.39 -0.02 19.11
N ASP A 60 3.71 -0.20 19.08
CA ASP A 60 4.60 0.15 20.19
C ASP A 60 4.61 1.65 20.45
N ALA A 61 4.60 2.47 19.39
CA ALA A 61 4.50 3.93 19.52
C ALA A 61 3.17 4.36 20.20
N CYS A 62 2.06 3.69 19.89
CA CYS A 62 0.79 3.91 20.59
C CYS A 62 0.92 3.56 22.08
N VAL A 63 1.46 2.39 22.40
CA VAL A 63 1.67 1.96 23.79
C VAL A 63 2.51 2.98 24.56
N THR A 64 3.63 3.41 23.98
CA THR A 64 4.51 4.44 24.59
C THR A 64 3.75 5.74 24.85
N SER A 65 3.13 6.33 23.82
CA SER A 65 2.47 7.63 23.97
C SER A 65 1.28 7.62 24.91
N PHE A 66 0.49 6.54 24.93
CA PHE A 66 -0.61 6.47 25.89
C PHE A 66 -0.11 6.13 27.32
N SER A 67 1.00 5.39 27.47
CA SER A 67 1.61 5.13 28.78
C SER A 67 2.17 6.39 29.44
N GLU A 68 2.66 7.35 28.63
CA GLU A 68 3.11 8.66 29.10
C GLU A 68 1.96 9.49 29.68
N LEU A 69 0.72 9.25 29.24
CA LEU A 69 -0.46 9.97 29.74
C LEU A 69 -1.05 9.34 31.00
N ALA A 70 -0.99 8.00 31.13
CA ALA A 70 -1.49 7.28 32.29
C ALA A 70 -0.87 5.89 32.40
N SER A 71 -0.70 5.41 33.63
CA SER A 71 -0.32 4.02 33.89
C SER A 71 -1.44 3.05 33.52
N PHE A 72 -1.10 1.99 32.80
CA PHE A 72 -2.04 0.92 32.47
C PHE A 72 -2.09 -0.19 33.52
N SER A 73 -3.26 -0.81 33.66
CA SER A 73 -3.35 -2.12 34.29
C SER A 73 -2.93 -3.20 33.30
N ASP A 74 -2.43 -4.33 33.82
CA ASP A 74 -2.07 -5.49 33.00
C ASP A 74 -3.25 -5.99 32.17
N THR A 75 -4.47 -5.94 32.73
CA THR A 75 -5.70 -6.30 32.00
C THR A 75 -5.95 -5.40 30.81
N PHE A 76 -5.72 -4.08 30.95
CA PHE A 76 -5.91 -3.14 29.86
C PHE A 76 -4.93 -3.41 28.71
N LEU A 77 -3.66 -3.65 29.03
CA LEU A 77 -2.63 -3.98 28.04
C LEU A 77 -2.90 -5.32 27.36
N LEU A 78 -3.33 -6.33 28.13
CA LEU A 78 -3.70 -7.62 27.57
C LEU A 78 -4.84 -7.48 26.56
N GLU A 79 -5.94 -6.82 26.93
CA GLU A 79 -7.06 -6.55 26.01
C GLU A 79 -6.63 -5.74 24.79
N PHE A 80 -5.75 -4.75 24.97
CA PHE A 80 -5.20 -3.95 23.88
C PHE A 80 -4.40 -4.81 22.90
N PHE A 81 -3.53 -5.71 23.38
CA PHE A 81 -2.67 -6.56 22.54
C PHE A 81 -3.45 -7.63 21.77
N THR A 82 -4.63 -8.01 22.27
CA THR A 82 -5.49 -9.01 21.64
C THR A 82 -6.44 -8.43 20.58
N LEU A 83 -6.40 -7.13 20.30
CA LEU A 83 -7.28 -6.52 19.31
C LEU A 83 -7.00 -7.05 17.89
N ASP A 84 -8.05 -7.35 17.13
CA ASP A 84 -7.98 -7.90 15.77
C ASP A 84 -7.22 -7.01 14.77
N CYS A 85 -7.04 -5.72 15.05
CA CYS A 85 -6.25 -4.83 14.20
C CYS A 85 -4.73 -5.09 14.29
N TRP A 86 -4.29 -5.86 15.29
CA TRP A 86 -2.90 -6.30 15.45
C TRP A 86 -2.65 -7.71 14.92
N ASP A 87 -3.70 -8.45 14.56
CA ASP A 87 -3.56 -9.84 14.15
C ASP A 87 -3.13 -9.96 12.68
N PHE A 88 -1.87 -10.33 12.45
CA PHE A 88 -1.29 -10.63 11.13
C PHE A 88 -1.33 -12.11 10.75
N THR A 89 -1.81 -12.95 11.65
CA THR A 89 -1.82 -14.40 11.49
C THR A 89 -3.10 -14.89 10.83
N THR A 90 -4.22 -14.26 11.14
CA THR A 90 -5.50 -14.59 10.51
C THR A 90 -5.62 -13.93 9.14
N SER A 91 -6.39 -14.56 8.24
CA SER A 91 -6.74 -13.97 6.93
C SER A 91 -7.76 -12.81 7.05
N SER A 92 -7.93 -12.25 8.24
CA SER A 92 -8.87 -11.15 8.49
C SER A 92 -8.39 -9.88 7.79
N PRO A 93 -9.26 -9.11 7.11
CA PRO A 93 -8.87 -7.84 6.51
C PRO A 93 -8.67 -6.70 7.54
N SER A 94 -8.88 -6.95 8.84
CA SER A 94 -8.83 -5.97 9.93
C SER A 94 -7.47 -5.28 10.04
N TYR A 95 -6.37 -6.02 9.89
CA TYR A 95 -5.02 -5.44 9.99
C TYR A 95 -4.76 -4.38 8.91
N LEU A 96 -5.45 -4.45 7.76
CA LEU A 96 -5.32 -3.45 6.69
C LEU A 96 -6.06 -2.13 7.00
N TRP A 97 -6.94 -2.06 7.99
CA TRP A 97 -7.73 -0.85 8.28
C TRP A 97 -6.86 0.36 8.58
N LEU A 98 -5.78 0.19 9.35
CA LEU A 98 -4.83 1.26 9.64
C LEU A 98 -4.13 1.73 8.36
N THR A 99 -3.76 0.79 7.50
CA THR A 99 -3.25 1.09 6.15
C THR A 99 -4.28 1.85 5.33
N ARG A 100 -5.58 1.70 5.61
CA ARG A 100 -6.66 2.46 4.99
C ARG A 100 -6.94 3.84 5.57
N GLY A 101 -6.19 4.24 6.59
CA GLY A 101 -6.51 5.45 7.34
C GLY A 101 -7.79 5.32 8.16
N LEU A 102 -8.29 4.10 8.34
CA LEU A 102 -9.47 3.81 9.14
C LEU A 102 -9.04 3.43 10.55
N TYR A 103 -9.68 4.02 11.55
CA TYR A 103 -9.49 3.63 12.93
C TYR A 103 -10.35 2.40 13.25
N PRO A 104 -9.76 1.27 13.65
CA PRO A 104 -10.52 0.11 14.13
C PRO A 104 -11.46 0.52 15.26
N VAL A 105 -12.73 0.13 15.17
CA VAL A 105 -13.75 0.50 16.17
C VAL A 105 -13.35 0.00 17.55
N ASP A 106 -12.90 -1.25 17.64
CA ASP A 106 -12.51 -1.88 18.91
C ASP A 106 -11.30 -1.19 19.54
N LEU A 107 -10.34 -0.74 18.72
CA LEU A 107 -9.20 0.06 19.19
C LEU A 107 -9.66 1.38 19.83
N VAL A 108 -10.50 2.13 19.12
CA VAL A 108 -11.00 3.42 19.61
C VAL A 108 -11.86 3.22 20.86
N GLN A 109 -12.74 2.21 20.88
CA GLN A 109 -13.60 1.90 22.01
C GLN A 109 -12.80 1.49 23.23
N HIS A 110 -11.76 0.66 23.05
CA HIS A 110 -10.86 0.25 24.13
C HIS A 110 -10.14 1.45 24.74
N LEU A 111 -9.56 2.31 23.90
CA LEU A 111 -8.88 3.52 24.36
C LEU A 111 -9.84 4.52 25.05
N CYS A 112 -11.09 4.62 24.59
CA CYS A 112 -12.12 5.49 25.19
C CYS A 112 -12.49 5.11 26.63
N LYS A 113 -12.16 3.89 27.09
CA LYS A 113 -12.34 3.50 28.49
C LYS A 113 -11.45 4.32 29.44
N HIS A 114 -10.33 4.87 28.94
CA HIS A 114 -9.30 5.54 29.77
C HIS A 114 -8.98 6.96 29.33
N PHE A 115 -9.14 7.28 28.05
CA PHE A 115 -8.71 8.56 27.48
C PHE A 115 -9.86 9.32 26.82
N PRO A 116 -9.84 10.66 26.85
CA PRO A 116 -10.81 11.45 26.11
C PRO A 116 -10.56 11.33 24.60
N LYS A 117 -11.64 11.30 23.81
CA LYS A 117 -11.59 11.06 22.35
C LYS A 117 -10.63 11.99 21.60
N ASN A 118 -10.56 13.26 21.96
CA ASN A 118 -9.66 14.22 21.32
C ASN A 118 -8.19 13.80 21.46
N LYS A 119 -7.77 13.33 22.64
CA LYS A 119 -6.40 12.85 22.88
C LYS A 119 -6.11 11.53 22.15
N ILE A 120 -7.11 10.65 22.09
CA ILE A 120 -7.01 9.41 21.30
C ILE A 120 -6.73 9.74 19.83
N PHE A 121 -7.56 10.59 19.22
CA PHE A 121 -7.39 10.94 17.82
C PHE A 121 -6.12 11.76 17.57
N GLU A 122 -5.70 12.63 18.48
CA GLU A 122 -4.43 13.36 18.39
C GLU A 122 -3.24 12.40 18.28
N ILE A 123 -3.12 11.45 19.22
CA ILE A 123 -2.04 10.46 19.24
C ILE A 123 -2.12 9.52 18.04
N LEU A 124 -3.30 8.92 17.80
CA LEU A 124 -3.47 7.97 16.71
C LEU A 124 -3.20 8.63 15.36
N THR A 125 -3.66 9.87 15.12
CA THR A 125 -3.40 10.57 13.85
C THR A 125 -1.92 10.85 13.65
N SER A 126 -1.20 11.24 14.70
CA SER A 126 0.24 11.48 14.63
C SER A 126 1.01 10.22 14.23
N HIS A 127 0.73 9.10 14.90
CA HIS A 127 1.41 7.83 14.60
C HIS A 127 0.97 7.21 13.29
N LEU A 128 -0.31 7.37 12.93
CA LEU A 128 -0.85 6.87 11.66
C LEU A 128 -0.22 7.62 10.48
N SER A 129 0.05 8.92 10.69
CA SER A 129 0.78 9.73 9.75
C SER A 129 2.19 9.17 9.51
N ASP A 130 2.95 8.87 10.56
CA ASP A 130 4.26 8.26 10.39
C ASP A 130 4.18 6.87 9.72
N LEU A 131 3.24 6.02 10.15
CA LEU A 131 2.99 4.73 9.52
C LEU A 131 2.76 4.87 8.02
N HIS A 132 1.93 5.82 7.58
CA HIS A 132 1.66 6.07 6.16
C HIS A 132 2.90 6.56 5.41
N LYS A 133 3.76 7.40 6.02
CA LYS A 133 5.08 7.77 5.45
C LYS A 133 5.93 6.53 5.20
N GLN A 134 5.99 5.65 6.19
CA GLN A 134 6.83 4.46 6.11
C GLN A 134 6.30 3.46 5.10
N LEU A 135 4.99 3.23 5.06
CA LEU A 135 4.35 2.38 4.07
C LEU A 135 4.59 2.90 2.65
N TYR A 136 4.57 4.22 2.47
CA TYR A 136 4.88 4.86 1.20
C TYR A 136 6.30 4.52 0.73
N TRP A 137 7.30 4.81 1.57
CA TRP A 137 8.70 4.70 1.15
C TRP A 137 9.19 3.26 1.08
N ASN A 138 8.76 2.41 2.00
CA ASN A 138 9.33 1.07 2.13
C ASN A 138 8.57 0.01 1.32
N ILE A 139 7.31 0.26 0.97
CA ILE A 139 6.50 -0.70 0.21
C ILE A 139 6.04 -0.05 -1.09
N TRP A 140 5.23 1.00 -0.96
CA TRP A 140 4.50 1.56 -2.09
C TRP A 140 5.42 2.02 -3.24
N MET A 141 6.44 2.81 -2.94
CA MET A 141 7.32 3.41 -3.94
C MET A 141 8.15 2.34 -4.68
N PRO A 142 8.83 1.40 -3.98
CA PRO A 142 9.48 0.26 -4.63
C PRO A 142 8.54 -0.56 -5.52
N CYS A 143 7.33 -0.85 -5.04
CA CYS A 143 6.33 -1.60 -5.81
C CYS A 143 5.94 -0.85 -7.08
N ASN A 144 5.72 0.46 -7.00
CA ASN A 144 5.36 1.27 -8.15
C ASN A 144 6.50 1.35 -9.18
N VAL A 145 7.74 1.52 -8.74
CA VAL A 145 8.91 1.51 -9.63
C VAL A 145 9.01 0.18 -10.37
N PHE A 146 8.90 -0.94 -9.65
CA PHE A 146 8.91 -2.26 -10.26
C PHE A 146 7.77 -2.42 -11.29
N PHE A 147 6.55 -2.06 -10.91
CA PHE A 147 5.39 -2.18 -11.78
C PHE A 147 5.59 -1.46 -13.12
N HIS A 148 6.16 -0.26 -13.10
CA HIS A 148 6.44 0.49 -14.33
C HIS A 148 7.56 -0.14 -15.17
N LEU A 149 8.60 -0.70 -14.56
CA LEU A 149 9.65 -1.44 -15.27
C LEU A 149 9.07 -2.69 -15.96
N TRP A 150 8.24 -3.44 -15.25
CA TRP A 150 7.54 -4.60 -15.80
C TRP A 150 6.57 -4.19 -16.92
N LEU A 151 5.78 -3.14 -16.73
CA LEU A 151 4.84 -2.69 -17.75
C LEU A 151 5.56 -2.26 -19.04
N ASN A 152 6.73 -1.62 -18.91
CA ASN A 152 7.56 -1.26 -20.06
C ASN A 152 8.10 -2.51 -20.78
N SER A 153 8.49 -3.56 -20.06
CA SER A 153 8.94 -4.81 -20.70
C SER A 153 7.82 -5.53 -21.44
N GLN A 154 6.59 -5.49 -20.94
CA GLN A 154 5.42 -6.00 -21.67
C GLN A 154 5.23 -5.25 -22.98
N ASN A 155 5.21 -3.91 -22.94
CA ASN A 155 5.02 -3.09 -24.14
C ASN A 155 6.11 -3.34 -25.20
N LEU A 156 7.36 -3.55 -24.78
CA LEU A 156 8.44 -3.93 -25.68
C LEU A 156 8.19 -5.32 -26.30
N ALA A 157 7.78 -6.31 -25.52
CA ALA A 157 7.42 -7.64 -26.04
C ALA A 157 6.23 -7.61 -27.01
N PHE A 158 5.25 -6.73 -26.80
CA PHE A 158 4.16 -6.50 -27.77
C PHE A 158 4.66 -5.83 -29.06
N ALA A 159 5.57 -4.86 -28.96
CA ALA A 159 6.16 -4.21 -30.13
C ALA A 159 7.01 -5.19 -30.97
N ASP A 160 7.77 -6.07 -30.33
CA ASP A 160 8.60 -7.08 -30.99
C ASP A 160 7.77 -8.20 -31.63
N SER A 161 6.66 -8.60 -31.00
CA SER A 161 5.75 -9.60 -31.59
C SER A 161 4.99 -9.05 -32.80
N HIS A 162 4.60 -7.78 -32.81
CA HIS A 162 3.93 -7.15 -33.95
C HIS A 162 4.87 -6.68 -35.07
N SER A 163 6.17 -6.47 -34.81
CA SER A 163 7.16 -6.18 -35.86
C SER A 163 7.54 -7.41 -36.68
N SER A 164 7.23 -8.62 -36.20
CA SER A 164 7.55 -9.88 -36.89
C SER A 164 6.58 -10.26 -38.04
N THR A 165 5.53 -9.49 -38.31
CA THR A 165 4.50 -9.86 -39.31
C THR A 165 4.25 -8.86 -40.44
N PHE A 166 4.96 -7.74 -40.56
CA PHE A 166 4.75 -6.84 -41.71
C PHE A 166 6.06 -6.33 -42.34
N PHE A 167 6.17 -6.67 -43.63
CA PHE A 167 7.00 -6.19 -44.72
C PHE A 167 7.93 -4.97 -44.50
N SER A 168 9.10 -5.12 -45.10
CA SER A 168 10.17 -4.15 -45.34
C SER A 168 9.74 -2.71 -45.71
N SER A 169 10.58 -1.75 -45.25
CA SER A 169 10.85 -0.40 -45.80
C SER A 169 10.24 0.82 -45.04
N PRO A 170 10.83 2.04 -45.12
CA PRO A 170 11.80 2.50 -44.12
C PRO A 170 11.41 3.83 -43.44
N SER A 171 11.93 4.01 -42.21
CA SER A 171 12.23 5.29 -41.53
C SER A 171 11.23 6.44 -41.65
N SER A 172 10.45 6.65 -40.59
CA SER A 172 9.95 7.99 -40.24
C SER A 172 9.72 8.14 -38.73
N SER A 173 10.49 9.07 -38.15
CA SER A 173 10.27 9.83 -36.91
C SER A 173 10.00 9.07 -35.60
N LEU A 174 11.04 9.05 -34.74
CA LEU A 174 10.88 9.02 -33.28
C LEU A 174 9.98 10.20 -32.88
N THR A 175 8.68 9.95 -32.68
CA THR A 175 7.87 10.80 -31.82
C THR A 175 8.09 10.32 -30.40
N THR A 176 8.91 11.08 -29.68
CA THR A 176 9.10 11.02 -28.23
C THR A 176 7.72 11.07 -27.56
N PHE A 177 7.16 9.91 -27.21
CA PHE A 177 6.07 9.89 -26.25
C PHE A 177 6.65 10.34 -24.92
N GLY A 178 6.27 11.55 -24.53
CA GLY A 178 6.72 12.21 -23.32
C GLY A 178 6.63 11.24 -22.14
N SER A 179 7.79 10.95 -21.56
CA SER A 179 7.87 10.49 -20.18
C SER A 179 7.32 11.62 -19.31
N SER A 180 6.00 11.65 -19.16
CA SER A 180 5.36 12.37 -18.07
C SER A 180 5.61 11.53 -16.82
N LEU A 181 6.86 11.59 -16.34
CA LEU A 181 7.18 11.16 -15.00
C LEU A 181 6.40 12.11 -14.09
N ALA A 182 5.34 11.60 -13.47
CA ALA A 182 4.61 12.38 -12.47
C ALA A 182 5.55 12.58 -11.28
N THR A 183 6.24 13.72 -11.23
CA THR A 183 6.83 14.24 -10.00
C THR A 183 5.68 14.57 -9.06
N VAL A 184 5.31 13.59 -8.23
CA VAL A 184 4.36 13.79 -7.14
C VAL A 184 5.03 14.77 -6.17
N SER A 185 4.46 15.98 -6.08
CA SER A 185 4.86 16.98 -5.09
C SER A 185 4.90 16.35 -3.69
N GLN A 186 5.97 16.62 -2.93
CA GLN A 186 6.21 16.05 -1.59
C GLN A 186 5.11 16.34 -0.56
N ASP A 187 4.20 17.29 -0.84
CA ASP A 187 3.06 17.59 0.04
C ASP A 187 1.77 16.88 -0.37
N SER A 188 1.71 16.30 -1.58
CA SER A 188 0.47 15.72 -2.12
C SER A 188 0.26 14.24 -1.77
N TRP A 189 1.32 13.53 -1.35
CA TRP A 189 1.25 12.07 -1.16
C TRP A 189 0.44 11.68 0.09
N PHE A 190 0.40 12.54 1.13
CA PHE A 190 -0.42 12.32 2.34
C PHE A 190 -1.92 12.27 2.03
N SER A 191 -2.40 13.31 1.36
CA SER A 191 -3.78 13.40 0.86
C SER A 191 -4.09 12.25 -0.10
N TRP A 192 -3.09 11.85 -0.88
CA TRP A 192 -3.23 10.82 -1.89
C TRP A 192 -3.33 9.40 -1.33
N ILE A 193 -2.50 9.02 -0.33
CA ILE A 193 -2.60 7.72 0.34
C ILE A 193 -3.99 7.62 0.92
N SER A 194 -4.39 8.57 1.77
CA SER A 194 -5.73 8.62 2.35
C SER A 194 -6.84 8.52 1.29
N SER A 195 -6.75 9.25 0.18
CA SER A 195 -7.75 9.20 -0.90
C SER A 195 -7.81 7.88 -1.67
N SER A 196 -6.69 7.14 -1.72
CA SER A 196 -6.59 5.86 -2.45
C SER A 196 -7.11 4.70 -1.63
N ILE A 197 -7.33 4.89 -0.33
CA ILE A 197 -7.78 3.81 0.55
C ILE A 197 -9.21 3.99 1.10
N ILE A 198 -9.83 5.16 0.93
CA ILE A 198 -11.22 5.44 1.34
C ILE A 198 -12.24 5.05 0.24
N ARG A 199 -11.82 4.49 -0.91
CA ARG A 199 -12.69 4.28 -2.08
C ARG A 199 -13.21 2.86 -2.26
#